data_AF-A0A818YA09-F1
#
_entry.id   AF-A0A818YA09-F1
#
_cell.length_a   1.000
_cell.length_b   1.000
_cell.length_c   1.000
_cell.angle_alpha   90.00
_cell.angle_beta   90.00
_cell.angle_gamma   90.00
#
_symmetry.space_group_name_H-M   'P 1'
#
loop_
_entity.id
_entity.type
_entity.pdbx_description
1 polymer ?
#
loop_
_entity_poly.entity_id
_entity_poly.type
_entity_poly.pdbx_seq_one_letter_code
_entity_poly.pdbx_strand_id
1 'polypeptide(L)'
;MKTEIFPSSFTGHNRRIELAGTDLWITPRIDNVFVYPGDLNINRFKDALGHILALWPLVCGRLLLHDGEHYVIEMSDKAVPVTIVDNTELKQWPLNSNVVWDAVEGQLQPFLDEVQTTKLWHGSPDEPLFRLKITRLIQSGEWVL
;
A
#
# COMPACT_ATOMS: atom_id res chain seq x y z
N MET A 1 -14.39 4.66 3.79
CA MET A 1 -13.98 5.89 3.08
C MET A 1 -12.71 5.62 2.30
N LYS A 2 -12.70 5.88 0.99
CA LYS A 2 -11.47 5.88 0.18
C LYS A 2 -10.92 7.30 0.11
N THR A 3 -9.61 7.46 0.26
CA THR A 3 -8.91 8.74 0.17
C THR A 3 -7.60 8.55 -0.57
N GLU A 4 -7.18 9.57 -1.29
CA GLU A 4 -5.87 9.60 -1.94
C GLU A 4 -4.94 10.48 -1.11
N ILE A 5 -3.70 10.03 -0.92
CA ILE A 5 -2.68 10.77 -0.17
C ILE A 5 -1.52 11.04 -1.12
N PHE A 6 -1.27 12.32 -1.36
CA PHE A 6 -0.17 12.80 -2.19
C PHE A 6 1.10 12.97 -1.35
N PRO A 7 2.29 12.88 -1.98
CA PRO A 7 3.50 13.34 -1.33
C PRO A 7 3.39 14.83 -0.99
N SER A 8 3.91 15.22 0.17
CA SER A 8 3.92 16.61 0.65
C SER A 8 4.75 17.54 -0.25
N SER A 9 5.69 16.98 -1.02
CA SER A 9 6.41 17.65 -2.09
C SER A 9 6.67 16.67 -3.23
N PHE A 10 6.52 17.12 -4.47
CA PHE A 10 6.73 16.33 -5.68
C PHE A 10 8.24 16.27 -6.00
N THR A 11 8.88 15.12 -5.74
CA THR A 11 10.35 14.93 -5.85
C THR A 11 10.73 13.82 -6.85
N GLY A 12 9.74 13.12 -7.39
CA GLY A 12 9.89 12.03 -8.35
C GLY A 12 10.03 12.48 -9.80
N HIS A 13 9.58 13.68 -10.16
CA HIS A 13 9.54 14.19 -11.53
C HIS A 13 10.71 13.75 -12.44
N ASN A 14 10.35 13.08 -13.55
CA ASN A 14 11.25 12.58 -14.61
C ASN A 14 12.29 11.55 -14.15
N ARG A 15 12.16 10.99 -12.95
CA ARG A 15 13.02 9.90 -12.49
C ARG A 15 12.39 8.57 -12.84
N ARG A 16 13.21 7.70 -13.43
CA ARG A 16 12.85 6.32 -13.72
C ARG A 16 13.95 5.42 -13.18
N ILE A 17 13.56 4.26 -12.69
CA ILE A 17 14.49 3.18 -12.33
C ILE A 17 14.09 1.98 -13.17
N GLU A 18 15.02 1.51 -13.99
CA GLU A 18 14.88 0.24 -14.70
C GLU A 18 15.10 -0.90 -13.70
N LEU A 19 14.22 -1.91 -13.78
CA LEU A 19 14.28 -3.07 -12.90
C LEU A 19 15.23 -4.11 -13.46
N ALA A 20 16.13 -4.62 -12.62
CA ALA A 20 16.98 -5.74 -12.97
C ALA A 20 16.17 -7.03 -12.99
N GLY A 21 16.66 -8.05 -13.70
CA GLY A 21 15.99 -9.36 -13.76
C GLY A 21 15.73 -9.98 -12.38
N THR A 22 16.58 -9.70 -11.40
CA THR A 22 16.39 -10.15 -10.01
C THR A 22 15.23 -9.46 -9.30
N ASP A 23 14.93 -8.20 -9.64
CA ASP A 23 13.80 -7.46 -9.07
C ASP A 23 12.46 -8.04 -9.56
N LEU A 24 12.46 -8.58 -10.79
CA LEU A 24 11.29 -9.21 -11.43
C LEU A 24 11.06 -10.66 -10.99
N TRP A 25 12.02 -11.28 -10.30
CA TRP A 25 11.93 -12.65 -9.79
C TRP A 25 11.20 -12.77 -8.45
N ILE A 26 10.89 -11.64 -7.79
CA ILE A 26 10.28 -11.60 -6.46
C ILE A 26 8.74 -11.69 -6.58
N THR A 27 8.09 -12.18 -5.52
CA THR A 27 6.62 -12.23 -5.37
C THR A 27 5.98 -10.92 -5.86
N PRO A 28 4.96 -10.98 -6.75
CA PRO A 28 4.43 -9.79 -7.44
C PRO A 28 3.77 -8.76 -6.52
N ARG A 29 3.52 -9.13 -5.26
CA ARG A 29 3.13 -8.24 -4.18
C ARG A 29 3.48 -8.86 -2.83
N ILE A 30 3.53 -8.05 -1.79
CA ILE A 30 3.69 -8.50 -0.41
C ILE A 30 2.59 -7.85 0.42
N ASP A 31 1.72 -8.68 1.00
CA ASP A 31 0.60 -8.22 1.82
C ASP A 31 0.96 -8.42 3.31
N ASN A 32 0.92 -7.36 4.10
CA ASN A 32 1.20 -7.42 5.54
C ASN A 32 0.07 -6.78 6.31
N VAL A 33 -0.18 -7.27 7.54
CA VAL A 33 -1.11 -6.67 8.46
C VAL A 33 -0.43 -6.36 9.80
N PHE A 34 -0.63 -5.14 10.28
CA PHE A 34 -0.12 -4.61 11.54
C PHE A 34 -1.27 -4.20 12.45
N VAL A 35 -1.22 -4.60 13.73
CA VAL A 35 -2.28 -4.32 14.70
C VAL A 35 -1.77 -3.44 15.82
N TYR A 36 -2.50 -2.37 16.11
CA TYR A 36 -2.17 -1.39 17.14
C TYR A 36 -3.32 -1.28 18.14
N PRO A 37 -3.06 -1.48 19.46
CA PRO A 37 -4.09 -1.47 20.49
C PRO A 37 -4.48 -0.06 20.98
N GLY A 38 -4.03 1.01 20.32
CA GLY A 38 -4.22 2.39 20.75
C GLY A 38 -4.83 3.28 19.68
N ASP A 39 -5.30 4.45 20.07
CA ASP A 39 -5.95 5.39 19.16
C ASP A 39 -5.01 5.88 18.05
N LEU A 40 -5.43 5.67 16.80
CA LEU A 40 -4.79 6.25 15.63
C LEU A 40 -5.43 7.60 15.28
N ASN A 41 -4.64 8.67 15.35
CA ASN A 41 -5.06 9.95 14.80
C ASN A 41 -4.90 9.92 13.26
N ILE A 42 -6.02 9.72 12.57
CA ILE A 42 -6.06 9.61 11.10
C ILE A 42 -5.49 10.83 10.39
N ASN A 43 -5.71 12.05 10.90
CA ASN A 43 -5.19 13.25 10.26
C ASN A 43 -3.66 13.31 10.38
N ARG A 44 -3.13 13.07 11.57
CA ARG A 44 -1.68 12.99 11.79
C ARG A 44 -1.04 11.86 10.99
N PHE A 45 -1.74 10.73 10.84
CA PHE A 45 -1.30 9.62 9.99
C PHE A 45 -1.18 10.06 8.52
N LYS A 46 -2.21 10.72 7.98
CA LYS A 46 -2.21 11.22 6.59
C LYS A 46 -1.06 12.20 6.35
N ASP A 47 -0.86 13.13 7.27
CA ASP A 47 0.23 14.11 7.19
C ASP A 47 1.59 13.41 7.22
N ALA A 48 1.79 12.47 8.14
CA ALA A 48 3.02 11.69 8.24
C ALA A 48 3.28 10.88 6.96
N LEU A 49 2.25 10.23 6.42
CA LEU A 49 2.36 9.47 5.18
C LEU A 49 2.73 10.38 4.00
N GLY A 50 2.10 11.55 3.86
CA GLY A 50 2.47 12.52 2.83
C GLY A 50 3.94 12.97 2.93
N HIS A 51 4.47 13.16 4.14
CA HIS A 51 5.90 13.45 4.32
C HIS A 51 6.79 12.27 3.91
N ILE A 52 6.44 11.04 4.29
CA ILE A 52 7.22 9.85 3.91
C ILE A 52 7.22 9.63 2.40
N LEU A 53 6.07 9.82 1.74
CA LEU A 53 5.96 9.69 0.29
C LEU A 53 6.84 10.69 -0.47
N ALA A 54 7.04 11.90 0.08
CA ALA A 54 7.96 12.88 -0.48
C ALA A 54 9.45 12.47 -0.36
N LEU A 55 9.79 11.71 0.69
CA LEU A 55 11.14 11.16 0.88
C LEU A 55 11.37 9.90 0.04
N TRP A 56 10.30 9.15 -0.26
CA TRP A 56 10.32 7.90 -1.01
C TRP A 56 9.43 7.95 -2.25
N PRO A 57 9.78 8.80 -3.25
CA PRO A 57 8.94 9.01 -4.45
C PRO A 57 8.73 7.75 -5.30
N LEU A 58 9.58 6.72 -5.12
CA LEU A 58 9.39 5.40 -5.72
C LEU A 58 8.03 4.78 -5.37
N VAL A 59 7.57 4.94 -4.12
CA VAL A 59 6.30 4.38 -3.64
C VAL A 59 5.10 5.02 -4.35
N CYS A 60 5.23 6.29 -4.73
CA CYS A 60 4.28 7.03 -5.55
C CYS A 60 4.42 6.74 -7.06
N GLY A 61 5.28 5.80 -7.43
CA GLY A 61 5.56 5.45 -8.81
C GLY A 61 4.52 4.55 -9.47
N ARG A 62 4.78 4.21 -10.73
CA ARG A 62 4.02 3.22 -11.51
C ARG A 62 4.99 2.26 -12.18
N LEU A 63 4.68 0.97 -12.13
CA LEU A 63 5.38 -0.03 -12.92
C LEU A 63 4.90 0.09 -14.36
N LEU A 64 5.81 0.37 -15.27
CA LEU A 64 5.55 0.50 -16.69
C LEU A 64 6.41 -0.50 -17.46
N LEU A 65 5.90 -0.96 -18.59
CA LEU A 65 6.65 -1.76 -19.54
C LEU A 65 7.02 -0.84 -20.72
N HIS A 66 8.29 -0.47 -20.80
CA HIS A 66 8.85 0.36 -21.87
C HIS A 66 9.29 -0.52 -23.03
N ASP A 67 8.87 -0.16 -24.25
CA ASP A 67 9.18 -0.83 -25.51
C ASP A 67 8.87 -2.34 -25.55
N GLY A 68 8.03 -2.83 -24.63
CA GLY A 68 7.64 -4.24 -24.53
C GLY A 68 8.65 -5.15 -23.83
N GLU A 69 9.83 -4.64 -23.47
CA GLU A 69 10.95 -5.45 -22.97
C GLU A 69 11.48 -4.97 -21.61
N HIS A 70 11.39 -3.67 -21.32
CA HIS A 70 12.04 -3.07 -20.16
C HIS A 70 11.03 -2.65 -19.10
N TYR A 71 11.05 -3.33 -17.94
CA TYR A 71 10.26 -2.88 -16.80
C TYR A 71 10.94 -1.70 -16.12
N VAL A 72 10.19 -0.61 -15.95
CA VAL A 72 10.65 0.60 -15.27
C VAL A 72 9.65 1.01 -14.21
N ILE A 73 10.14 1.50 -13.08
CA ILE A 73 9.31 2.28 -12.16
C ILE A 73 9.49 3.74 -12.52
N GLU A 74 8.42 4.36 -13.00
CA GLU A 74 8.35 5.81 -13.18
C GLU A 74 7.88 6.47 -11.88
N MET A 75 8.70 7.35 -11.31
CA MET A 75 8.36 8.11 -10.11
C MET A 75 7.38 9.24 -10.47
N SER A 76 6.11 8.89 -10.59
CA SER A 76 5.06 9.79 -11.09
C SER A 76 4.53 10.83 -10.08
N ASP A 77 4.99 10.75 -8.83
CA ASP A 77 4.45 11.51 -7.68
C ASP A 77 2.90 11.43 -7.55
N LYS A 78 2.29 10.38 -8.11
CA LYS A 78 0.85 10.12 -7.99
C LYS A 78 0.51 9.77 -6.54
N ALA A 79 -0.73 10.05 -6.16
CA ALA A 79 -1.22 9.66 -4.86
C ALA A 79 -1.20 8.13 -4.65
N VAL A 80 -1.04 7.77 -3.37
CA VAL A 80 -1.29 6.43 -2.86
C VAL A 80 -2.74 6.35 -2.40
N PRO A 81 -3.50 5.32 -2.82
CA PRO A 81 -4.84 5.10 -2.30
C PRO A 81 -4.78 4.54 -0.87
N VAL A 82 -5.60 5.12 -0.01
CA VAL A 82 -5.81 4.67 1.36
C VAL A 82 -7.30 4.44 1.60
N THR A 83 -7.64 3.23 2.04
CA THR A 83 -9.00 2.86 2.40
C THR A 83 -9.13 2.84 3.92
N ILE A 84 -10.02 3.66 4.49
CA ILE A 84 -10.28 3.70 5.94
C ILE A 84 -11.68 3.16 6.19
N VAL A 85 -11.83 2.15 7.03
CA VAL A 85 -13.12 1.51 7.32
C VAL A 85 -13.27 1.21 8.81
N ASP A 86 -14.51 1.20 9.26
CA ASP A 86 -14.87 0.70 10.58
C ASP A 86 -15.38 -0.74 10.43
N ASN A 87 -14.92 -1.63 11.31
CA ASN A 87 -15.43 -2.99 11.44
C ASN A 87 -16.22 -3.09 12.75
N THR A 88 -17.52 -3.38 12.59
CA THR A 88 -18.47 -3.53 13.70
C THR A 88 -18.74 -5.00 14.06
N GLU A 89 -18.30 -5.94 13.22
CA GLU A 89 -18.57 -7.37 13.34
C GLU A 89 -17.59 -8.06 14.29
N LEU A 90 -16.30 -7.71 14.20
CA LEU A 90 -15.25 -8.28 15.03
C LEU A 90 -15.18 -7.58 16.38
N LYS A 91 -15.14 -8.40 17.44
CA LYS A 91 -15.00 -7.91 18.81
C LYS A 91 -13.59 -7.39 19.09
N GLN A 92 -12.59 -8.09 18.57
CA GLN A 92 -11.16 -7.81 18.72
C GLN A 92 -10.38 -8.52 17.60
N TRP A 93 -9.09 -8.23 17.48
CA TRP A 93 -8.20 -8.93 16.56
C TRP A 93 -8.19 -10.45 16.84
N PRO A 94 -8.43 -11.31 15.82
CA PRO A 94 -8.62 -12.74 16.06
C PRO A 94 -7.32 -13.54 16.15
N LEU A 95 -6.16 -12.94 15.88
CA LEU A 95 -4.87 -13.64 15.85
C LEU A 95 -3.99 -13.26 17.05
N ASN A 96 -3.15 -14.20 17.49
CA ASN A 96 -2.26 -14.02 18.64
C ASN A 96 -0.97 -13.23 18.30
N SER A 97 -0.91 -12.57 17.14
CA SER A 97 0.23 -11.77 16.70
C SER A 97 -0.24 -10.42 16.16
N ASN A 98 0.51 -9.36 16.46
CA ASN A 98 0.27 -8.00 15.97
C ASN A 98 0.93 -7.73 14.62
N VAL A 99 1.72 -8.68 14.10
CA VAL A 99 2.29 -8.64 12.75
C VAL A 99 2.00 -9.98 12.10
N VAL A 100 1.20 -9.97 11.04
CA VAL A 100 0.78 -11.17 10.35
C VAL A 100 1.03 -11.02 8.86
N TRP A 101 1.72 -12.01 8.29
CA TRP A 101 1.88 -12.17 6.86
C TRP A 101 0.89 -13.22 6.38
N ASP A 102 0.03 -12.89 5.41
CA ASP A 102 -0.89 -13.85 4.81
C ASP A 102 -0.11 -14.73 3.82
N ALA A 103 0.40 -15.86 4.30
CA ALA A 103 1.18 -16.77 3.47
C ALA A 103 0.32 -17.85 2.79
N VAL A 104 -0.88 -18.19 3.29
CA VAL A 104 -1.53 -19.45 2.90
C VAL A 104 -3.07 -19.46 2.86
N GLU A 105 -3.81 -18.65 3.63
CA GLU A 105 -5.25 -18.93 3.86
C GLU A 105 -6.22 -17.76 3.61
N GLY A 106 -5.75 -16.59 3.19
CA GLY A 106 -6.65 -15.48 2.87
C GLY A 106 -7.42 -14.94 4.07
N GLN A 107 -7.01 -15.31 5.29
CA GLN A 107 -7.64 -14.85 6.54
C GLN A 107 -7.49 -13.33 6.72
N LEU A 108 -6.49 -12.72 6.07
CA LEU A 108 -6.25 -11.29 6.12
C LEU A 108 -6.98 -10.51 5.02
N GLN A 109 -7.60 -11.19 4.05
CA GLN A 109 -8.33 -10.56 2.93
C GLN A 109 -9.28 -9.43 3.34
N PRO A 110 -10.07 -9.56 4.43
CA PRO A 110 -10.96 -8.47 4.86
C PRO A 110 -10.21 -7.19 5.28
N PHE A 111 -8.92 -7.27 5.59
CA PHE A 111 -8.08 -6.17 6.06
C PHE A 111 -7.12 -5.64 5.00
N LEU A 112 -7.08 -6.24 3.81
CA LEU A 112 -6.19 -5.82 2.73
C LEU A 112 -6.92 -4.98 1.66
N ASP A 113 -6.17 -4.11 0.98
CA ASP A 113 -6.56 -3.45 -0.28
C ASP A 113 -5.45 -3.75 -1.29
N GLU A 114 -5.69 -4.72 -2.15
CA GLU A 114 -4.64 -5.35 -2.91
C GLU A 114 -4.31 -4.63 -4.21
N VAL A 115 -3.03 -4.63 -4.58
CA VAL A 115 -2.61 -4.23 -5.92
C VAL A 115 -3.00 -5.31 -6.93
N GLN A 116 -3.43 -4.87 -8.12
CA GLN A 116 -3.78 -5.78 -9.22
C GLN A 116 -2.51 -6.21 -9.94
N THR A 117 -1.94 -7.34 -9.52
CA THR A 117 -0.68 -7.88 -10.05
C THR A 117 -0.69 -8.06 -11.57
N THR A 118 -1.84 -8.45 -12.15
CA THR A 118 -1.99 -8.53 -13.61
C THR A 118 -1.80 -7.18 -14.28
N LYS A 119 -2.33 -6.08 -13.73
CA LYS A 119 -2.14 -4.74 -14.29
C LYS A 119 -0.69 -4.26 -14.16
N LEU A 120 -0.02 -4.62 -13.07
CA LEU A 120 1.40 -4.31 -12.88
C LEU A 120 2.25 -4.95 -13.97
N TRP A 121 2.05 -6.25 -14.25
CA TRP A 121 2.79 -6.95 -15.31
C TRP A 121 2.52 -6.44 -16.72
N HIS A 122 1.36 -5.85 -16.98
CA HIS A 122 1.07 -5.19 -18.27
C HIS A 122 1.56 -3.73 -18.32
N GLY A 123 2.26 -3.24 -17.29
CA GLY A 123 2.78 -1.88 -17.26
C GLY A 123 1.71 -0.80 -17.16
N SER A 124 0.66 -1.03 -16.36
CA SER A 124 -0.47 -0.10 -16.27
C SER A 124 -0.10 1.21 -15.56
N PRO A 125 -0.35 2.39 -16.18
CA PRO A 125 -0.08 3.68 -15.55
C PRO A 125 -1.04 4.03 -14.41
N ASP A 126 -2.13 3.26 -14.25
CA ASP A 126 -3.19 3.53 -13.29
C ASP A 126 -3.06 2.69 -12.01
N GLU A 127 -2.38 1.54 -12.07
CA GLU A 127 -2.22 0.68 -10.90
C GLU A 127 -1.07 1.17 -10.01
N PRO A 128 -1.33 1.55 -8.74
CA PRO A 128 -0.29 1.99 -7.83
C PRO A 128 0.60 0.81 -7.39
N LEU A 129 1.83 1.11 -7.00
CA LEU A 129 2.76 0.13 -6.43
C LEU A 129 2.45 -0.20 -4.97
N PHE A 130 1.74 0.69 -4.29
CA PHE A 130 1.43 0.59 -2.87
C PHE A 130 -0.02 1.02 -2.61
N ARG A 131 -0.68 0.29 -1.73
CA ARG A 131 -2.04 0.54 -1.26
C ARG A 131 -2.05 0.29 0.23
N LEU A 132 -2.91 1.01 0.94
CA LEU A 132 -3.06 0.84 2.38
C LEU A 132 -4.53 0.76 2.76
N LYS A 133 -4.86 -0.17 3.66
CA LYS A 133 -6.18 -0.25 4.25
C LYS A 133 -6.07 -0.17 5.76
N ILE A 134 -6.79 0.79 6.33
CA ILE A 134 -6.84 1.04 7.77
C ILE A 134 -8.23 0.63 8.23
N THR A 135 -8.31 -0.39 9.08
CA THR A 135 -9.56 -0.90 9.64
C THR A 135 -9.58 -0.63 11.14
N ARG A 136 -10.59 0.09 11.61
CA ARG A 136 -10.85 0.27 13.05
C ARG A 136 -11.79 -0.81 13.55
N LEU A 137 -11.37 -1.60 14.52
CA LEU A 137 -12.26 -2.53 15.22
C LEU A 137 -13.02 -1.74 16.29
N ILE A 138 -14.32 -1.46 16.05
CA ILE A 138 -15.08 -0.53 16.90
C ILE A 138 -15.22 -1.03 18.33
N GLN A 139 -15.35 -2.33 18.52
CA GLN A 139 -15.61 -2.92 19.83
C GLN A 139 -14.38 -2.94 20.74
N SER A 140 -13.18 -3.20 20.20
CA SER A 140 -11.93 -3.21 20.98
C SER A 140 -11.17 -1.89 20.93
N GLY A 141 -11.43 -1.03 19.93
CA GLY A 141 -10.66 0.19 19.68
C GLY A 141 -9.35 -0.03 18.91
N GLU A 142 -9.05 -1.27 18.53
CA GLU A 142 -7.83 -1.62 17.79
C GLU A 142 -7.83 -1.08 16.36
N TRP A 143 -6.65 -0.78 15.84
CA TRP A 143 -6.42 -0.37 14.46
C TRP A 143 -5.58 -1.40 13.74
N VAL A 144 -6.10 -1.87 12.60
CA VAL A 144 -5.48 -2.88 11.73
C VAL A 144 -5.08 -2.20 10.43
N LEU A 145 -3.78 -2.20 10.10
CA LEU A 145 -3.19 -1.52 8.93
C LEU A 145 -2.52 -2.52 7.99
#